data_AF-A0A7U7IEX4-F1
#
_entry.id   AF-A0A7U7IEX4-F1
#
_cell.length_a   1.000
_cell.length_b   1.000
_cell.length_c   1.000
_cell.angle_alpha   90.00
_cell.angle_beta   90.00
_cell.angle_gamma   90.00
#
_symmetry.space_group_name_H-M   'P 1'
#
loop_
_entity.id
_entity.type
_entity.pdbx_description
1 polymer ?
#
loop_
_entity_poly.entity_id
_entity_poly.type
_entity_poly.pdbx_seq_one_letter_code
_entity_poly.pdbx_strand_id
1 'polypeptide(L)'
;MKKLSTVIIILILEIVFHNMNYVNAQPDPKLDELNKVSDYKNNKGTMGNVMNLYTSPPVEGRGVINSRQFLSHDLIFPIEYKSYNEVKTELENTELANNYKDKKVDIFGVPYFYTCIIPKSEPDINQNFGGCCMYGGLTFNSSENERDKLITVQVTIDNRQSLGFTITTNKNMVTIQELDYKARHWLTKEKKLYEFDGSAFESGYIKFTEKNNTSFWFDLFPKKELVPFVPYKFLNIYGDNKVVDSKSIKMEVFLNTH
;
A
#
# COMPACT_ATOMS: atom_id res chain seq x y z
N MET A 1 46.59 10.29 30.76
CA MET A 1 46.23 9.36 29.66
C MET A 1 45.07 8.42 30.00
N LYS A 2 44.98 7.81 31.19
CA LYS A 2 43.86 6.89 31.54
C LYS A 2 42.46 7.53 31.51
N LYS A 3 42.30 8.77 32.02
CA LYS A 3 40.98 9.46 32.06
C LYS A 3 40.44 9.87 30.68
N LEU A 4 41.31 10.14 29.71
CA LEU A 4 40.89 10.55 28.36
C LEU A 4 40.36 9.36 27.55
N SER A 5 40.93 8.17 27.74
CA SER A 5 40.49 6.93 27.10
C SER A 5 39.10 6.49 27.58
N THR A 6 38.79 6.66 28.87
CA THR A 6 37.47 6.31 29.43
C THR A 6 36.34 7.19 28.90
N VAL A 7 36.58 8.49 28.68
CA VAL A 7 35.57 9.43 28.15
C VAL A 7 35.25 9.13 26.68
N ILE A 8 36.25 8.77 25.89
CA ILE A 8 36.05 8.41 24.48
C ILE A 8 35.25 7.11 24.35
N ILE A 9 35.50 6.12 25.20
CA ILE A 9 34.73 4.86 25.19
C ILE A 9 33.26 5.08 25.56
N ILE A 10 32.97 5.94 26.55
CA ILE A 10 31.58 6.27 26.94
C ILE A 10 30.85 7.00 25.81
N LEU A 11 31.50 7.95 25.13
CA LEU A 11 30.91 8.66 23.99
C LEU A 11 30.62 7.72 22.80
N ILE A 12 31.51 6.75 22.53
CA ILE A 12 31.29 5.75 21.48
C ILE A 12 30.13 4.82 21.85
N LEU A 13 29.99 4.41 23.12
CA LEU A 13 28.84 3.60 23.55
C LEU A 13 27.52 4.37 23.44
N GLU A 14 27.47 5.66 23.79
CA GLU A 14 26.24 6.46 23.64
C GLU A 14 25.83 6.66 22.17
N ILE A 15 26.79 6.79 21.26
CA ILE A 15 26.54 6.85 19.80
C ILE A 15 26.05 5.50 19.26
N VAL A 16 26.54 4.39 19.79
CA VAL A 16 26.09 3.04 19.40
C VAL A 16 24.67 2.76 19.92
N PHE A 17 24.31 3.25 21.12
CA PHE A 17 22.94 3.09 21.65
C PHE A 17 21.90 4.02 21.00
N HIS A 18 22.28 5.22 20.55
CA HIS A 18 21.36 6.11 19.82
C HIS A 18 21.04 5.66 18.39
N ASN A 19 21.82 4.74 17.81
CA ASN A 19 21.55 4.17 16.48
C ASN A 19 20.72 2.87 16.52
N MET A 20 20.31 2.41 17.71
CA MET A 20 19.28 1.38 17.79
C MET A 20 17.90 2.03 17.71
N ASN A 21 17.50 2.44 16.50
CA ASN A 21 16.10 2.62 16.20
C ASN A 21 15.42 1.25 16.32
N TYR A 22 14.97 0.91 17.53
CA TYR A 22 13.91 -0.07 17.68
C TYR A 22 12.72 0.47 16.89
N VAL A 23 12.53 -0.04 15.67
CA VAL A 23 11.29 0.12 14.93
C VAL A 23 10.23 -0.62 15.75
N ASN A 24 9.64 0.09 16.70
CA ASN A 24 8.55 -0.44 17.51
C ASN A 24 7.34 -0.67 16.62
N ALA A 25 6.54 -1.69 16.96
CA ALA A 25 5.25 -1.89 16.35
C ALA A 25 4.40 -0.61 16.48
N GLN A 26 3.70 -0.24 15.40
CA GLN A 26 2.68 0.80 15.46
C GLN A 26 1.62 0.34 16.47
N PRO A 27 1.24 1.17 17.46
CA PRO A 27 0.19 0.78 18.41
C PRO A 27 -1.12 0.53 17.66
N ASP A 28 -1.84 -0.53 18.03
CA ASP A 28 -3.15 -0.83 17.45
C ASP A 28 -4.12 0.34 17.70
N PRO A 29 -4.98 0.66 16.71
CA PRO A 29 -5.85 1.83 16.81
C PRO A 29 -6.94 1.59 17.85
N LYS A 30 -7.34 2.67 18.52
CA LYS A 30 -8.62 2.69 19.24
C LYS A 30 -9.76 2.95 18.27
N LEU A 31 -10.98 2.58 18.66
CA LEU A 31 -12.16 2.71 17.81
C LEU A 31 -12.48 4.17 17.43
N ASP A 32 -12.13 5.14 18.28
CA ASP A 32 -12.30 6.58 18.06
C ASP A 32 -11.23 7.20 17.14
N GLU A 33 -10.14 6.48 16.88
CA GLU A 33 -9.08 6.88 15.96
C GLU A 33 -9.35 6.43 14.51
N LEU A 34 -10.31 5.51 14.33
CA LEU A 34 -10.69 4.96 13.02
C LEU A 34 -11.75 5.83 12.33
N ASN A 35 -11.61 5.95 11.01
CA ASN A 35 -12.59 6.57 10.15
C ASN A 35 -13.93 5.82 10.21
N LYS A 36 -15.00 6.61 10.12
CA LYS A 36 -16.38 6.17 10.26
C LYS A 36 -17.11 6.24 8.92
N VAL A 37 -17.74 5.14 8.52
CA VAL A 37 -18.52 5.06 7.28
C VAL A 37 -19.70 6.01 7.33
N SER A 38 -20.38 6.10 8.47
CA SER A 38 -21.47 7.05 8.68
C SER A 38 -21.00 8.50 8.50
N ASP A 39 -19.83 8.89 9.04
CA ASP A 39 -19.28 10.24 8.87
C ASP A 39 -18.97 10.56 7.41
N TYR A 40 -18.37 9.61 6.67
CA TYR A 40 -18.08 9.80 5.25
C TYR A 40 -19.36 10.02 4.45
N LYS A 41 -20.40 9.23 4.72
CA LYS A 41 -21.72 9.35 4.10
C LYS A 41 -22.42 10.66 4.47
N ASN A 42 -22.39 11.04 5.75
CA ASN A 42 -22.97 12.29 6.23
C ASN A 42 -22.31 13.52 5.60
N ASN A 43 -21.00 13.43 5.28
CA ASN A 43 -20.29 14.45 4.51
C ASN A 43 -20.49 14.34 2.99
N LYS A 44 -21.53 13.62 2.53
CA LYS A 44 -21.87 13.41 1.11
C LYS A 44 -20.80 12.67 0.31
N GLY A 45 -19.97 11.87 0.98
CA GLY A 45 -19.02 10.97 0.34
C GLY A 45 -19.72 9.77 -0.30
N THR A 46 -19.19 9.30 -1.43
CA THR A 46 -19.68 8.10 -2.12
C THR A 46 -18.65 6.98 -1.98
N MET A 47 -18.98 5.96 -1.18
CA MET A 47 -18.07 4.83 -0.90
C MET A 47 -17.77 3.99 -2.15
N GLY A 48 -18.64 4.07 -3.16
CA GLY A 48 -18.41 3.50 -4.49
C GLY A 48 -17.07 3.89 -5.12
N ASN A 49 -16.50 5.05 -4.79
CA ASN A 49 -15.16 5.43 -5.24
C ASN A 49 -14.07 4.50 -4.68
N VAL A 50 -14.14 4.16 -3.39
CA VAL A 50 -13.20 3.22 -2.73
C VAL A 50 -13.49 1.79 -3.18
N MET A 51 -14.77 1.41 -3.29
CA MET A 51 -15.19 0.11 -3.82
C MET A 51 -14.51 -0.17 -5.18
N ASN A 52 -14.54 0.78 -6.10
CA ASN A 52 -13.97 0.63 -7.44
C ASN A 52 -12.46 0.39 -7.44
N LEU A 53 -11.72 0.88 -6.45
CA LEU A 53 -10.28 0.63 -6.32
C LEU A 53 -9.95 -0.84 -6.03
N TYR A 54 -10.82 -1.53 -5.28
CA TYR A 54 -10.60 -2.90 -4.84
C TYR A 54 -11.48 -3.93 -5.57
N THR A 55 -12.41 -3.51 -6.43
CA THR A 55 -13.14 -4.40 -7.36
C THR A 55 -12.60 -4.36 -8.78
N SER A 56 -12.02 -3.24 -9.22
CA SER A 56 -11.33 -3.16 -10.52
C SER A 56 -10.05 -3.99 -10.51
N PRO A 57 -9.66 -4.62 -11.64
CA PRO A 57 -8.38 -5.34 -11.72
C PRO A 57 -7.19 -4.46 -11.33
N PRO A 58 -6.14 -5.01 -10.70
CA PRO A 58 -4.94 -4.25 -10.40
C PRO A 58 -4.11 -4.01 -11.67
N VAL A 59 -3.15 -3.09 -11.60
CA VAL A 59 -2.07 -3.01 -12.60
C VAL A 59 -1.09 -4.14 -12.31
N GLU A 60 -0.76 -4.93 -13.33
CA GLU A 60 0.25 -5.98 -13.26
C GLU A 60 1.24 -5.84 -14.41
N GLY A 61 2.52 -6.02 -14.12
CA GLY A 61 3.58 -6.09 -15.12
C GLY A 61 4.66 -7.06 -14.67
N ARG A 62 5.22 -7.85 -15.58
CA ARG A 62 6.27 -8.82 -15.24
C ARG A 62 7.58 -8.48 -15.94
N GLY A 63 8.63 -8.35 -15.16
CA GLY A 63 9.98 -8.12 -15.67
C GLY A 63 10.10 -6.91 -16.59
N VAL A 64 9.42 -5.82 -16.27
CA VAL A 64 9.44 -4.56 -17.03
C VAL A 64 10.53 -3.64 -16.51
N ILE A 65 10.89 -2.64 -17.31
CA ILE A 65 11.85 -1.57 -16.97
C ILE A 65 11.13 -0.23 -17.23
N ASN A 66 11.36 0.78 -16.39
CA ASN A 66 10.76 2.09 -16.58
C ASN A 66 11.25 2.71 -17.91
N SER A 67 10.35 3.39 -18.64
CA SER A 67 10.68 4.08 -19.89
C SER A 67 11.17 5.51 -19.64
N ARG A 68 10.64 6.16 -18.61
CA ARG A 68 10.91 7.57 -18.26
C ARG A 68 10.51 7.89 -16.83
N GLN A 69 10.66 9.15 -16.44
CA GLN A 69 10.17 9.73 -15.19
C GLN A 69 9.45 11.05 -15.48
N PHE A 70 8.57 11.48 -14.57
CA PHE A 70 8.08 12.85 -14.54
C PHE A 70 8.86 13.66 -13.48
N LEU A 71 8.80 13.26 -12.22
CA LEU A 71 9.61 13.81 -11.13
C LEU A 71 10.65 12.78 -10.66
N SER A 72 11.63 13.23 -9.89
CA SER A 72 12.75 12.37 -9.44
C SER A 72 12.33 11.20 -8.54
N HIS A 73 11.14 11.26 -7.94
CA HIS A 73 10.59 10.27 -7.03
C HIS A 73 9.49 9.41 -7.67
N ASP A 74 9.27 9.49 -8.99
CA ASP A 74 8.34 8.62 -9.71
C ASP A 74 9.02 7.88 -10.87
N LEU A 75 8.41 6.79 -11.29
CA LEU A 75 8.85 5.98 -12.43
C LEU A 75 7.64 5.71 -13.34
N ILE A 76 7.83 5.83 -14.65
CA ILE A 76 6.80 5.57 -15.65
C ILE A 76 7.15 4.29 -16.42
N PHE A 77 6.22 3.34 -16.45
CA PHE A 77 6.40 2.04 -17.08
C PHE A 77 5.49 1.85 -18.29
N PRO A 78 5.98 1.25 -19.38
CA PRO A 78 5.17 0.90 -20.55
C PRO A 78 4.36 -0.37 -20.28
N ILE A 79 3.28 -0.24 -19.51
CA ILE A 79 2.34 -1.33 -19.19
C ILE A 79 0.98 -1.02 -19.76
N GLU A 80 0.38 -2.02 -20.42
CA GLU A 80 -1.01 -1.98 -20.83
C GLU A 80 -1.94 -2.26 -19.64
N TYR A 81 -2.81 -1.30 -19.32
CA TYR A 81 -3.90 -1.47 -18.37
C TYR A 81 -5.17 -0.89 -18.97
N LYS A 82 -6.09 -1.77 -19.40
CA LYS A 82 -7.27 -1.39 -20.20
C LYS A 82 -6.84 -0.63 -21.45
N SER A 83 -7.21 0.66 -21.57
CA SER A 83 -6.85 1.52 -22.70
C SER A 83 -5.62 2.42 -22.43
N TYR A 84 -4.96 2.26 -21.29
CA TYR A 84 -3.75 3.01 -20.94
C TYR A 84 -2.51 2.18 -21.29
N ASN A 85 -1.51 2.81 -21.90
CA ASN A 85 -0.28 2.14 -22.36
C ASN A 85 0.93 2.46 -21.48
N GLU A 86 0.77 3.38 -20.53
CA GLU A 86 1.78 3.73 -19.54
C GLU A 86 1.13 3.87 -18.17
N VAL A 87 1.87 3.53 -17.13
CA VAL A 87 1.48 3.73 -15.73
C VAL A 87 2.60 4.49 -15.02
N LYS A 88 2.25 5.61 -14.37
CA LYS A 88 3.16 6.30 -13.43
C LYS A 88 2.98 5.69 -12.05
N THR A 89 4.05 5.16 -11.48
CA THR A 89 4.08 4.83 -10.05
C THR A 89 4.92 5.85 -9.30
N GLU A 90 4.33 6.44 -8.26
CA GLU A 90 4.98 7.42 -7.40
C GLU A 90 5.52 6.73 -6.14
N LEU A 91 6.76 7.06 -5.77
CA LEU A 91 7.44 6.54 -4.58
C LEU A 91 7.63 7.68 -3.58
N GLU A 92 7.77 7.34 -2.30
CA GLU A 92 7.83 8.30 -1.21
C GLU A 92 8.97 9.31 -1.36
N ASN A 93 10.09 8.89 -1.95
CA ASN A 93 11.27 9.73 -2.09
C ASN A 93 12.14 9.31 -3.29
N THR A 94 13.11 10.18 -3.61
CA THR A 94 14.01 10.00 -4.76
C THR A 94 14.95 8.81 -4.59
N GLU A 95 15.39 8.50 -3.36
CA GLU A 95 16.26 7.35 -3.10
C GLU A 95 15.54 6.03 -3.45
N LEU A 96 14.29 5.90 -3.01
CA LEU A 96 13.47 4.73 -3.30
C LEU A 96 13.19 4.57 -4.80
N ALA A 97 12.91 5.66 -5.52
CA ALA A 97 12.78 5.61 -6.97
C ALA A 97 14.08 5.16 -7.65
N ASN A 98 15.24 5.68 -7.22
CA ASN A 98 16.55 5.29 -7.75
C ASN A 98 16.89 3.80 -7.50
N ASN A 99 16.36 3.18 -6.44
CA ASN A 99 16.57 1.76 -6.17
C ASN A 99 15.98 0.85 -7.26
N TYR A 100 14.89 1.28 -7.91
CA TYR A 100 14.20 0.51 -8.95
C TYR A 100 14.45 1.04 -10.37
N LYS A 101 14.98 2.26 -10.50
CA LYS A 101 15.27 2.88 -11.79
C LYS A 101 16.23 2.01 -12.63
N ASP A 102 15.85 1.81 -13.88
CA ASP A 102 16.57 1.01 -14.88
C ASP A 102 16.79 -0.45 -14.46
N LYS A 103 15.97 -0.96 -13.52
CA LYS A 103 15.97 -2.36 -13.07
C LYS A 103 14.76 -3.10 -13.62
N LYS A 104 14.95 -4.40 -13.79
CA LYS A 104 13.88 -5.32 -14.17
C LYS A 104 13.00 -5.62 -12.95
N VAL A 105 11.74 -5.20 -12.99
CA VAL A 105 10.81 -5.29 -11.85
C VAL A 105 9.49 -5.95 -12.26
N ASP A 106 8.84 -6.54 -11.28
CA ASP A 106 7.42 -6.89 -11.34
C ASP A 106 6.61 -5.76 -10.68
N ILE A 107 5.47 -5.46 -11.26
CA ILE A 107 4.54 -4.41 -10.82
C ILE A 107 3.24 -5.07 -10.38
N PHE A 108 2.76 -4.68 -9.20
CA PHE A 108 1.40 -4.97 -8.73
C PHE A 108 0.90 -3.79 -7.91
N GLY A 109 -0.24 -3.21 -8.28
CA GLY A 109 -0.89 -2.23 -7.40
C GLY A 109 -2.19 -1.64 -7.92
N VAL A 110 -2.68 -0.65 -7.18
CA VAL A 110 -4.03 -0.11 -7.34
C VAL A 110 -3.99 1.15 -8.21
N PRO A 111 -4.55 1.12 -9.43
CA PRO A 111 -4.56 2.28 -10.30
C PRO A 111 -5.62 3.31 -9.89
N TYR A 112 -5.33 4.57 -10.19
CA TYR A 112 -6.29 5.67 -10.17
C TYR A 112 -6.11 6.59 -11.40
N PHE A 113 -7.19 7.31 -11.73
CA PHE A 113 -7.27 8.11 -12.96
C PHE A 113 -7.64 9.57 -12.68
N TYR A 114 -8.72 9.80 -11.94
CA TYR A 114 -9.04 11.14 -11.43
C TYR A 114 -7.87 11.62 -10.58
N THR A 115 -7.41 12.85 -10.81
CA THR A 115 -6.21 13.48 -10.23
C THR A 115 -4.85 12.84 -10.58
N CYS A 116 -4.80 11.87 -11.49
CA CYS A 116 -3.52 11.39 -12.05
C CYS A 116 -2.89 12.44 -12.97
N ILE A 117 -1.58 12.67 -12.79
CA ILE A 117 -0.77 13.57 -13.60
C ILE A 117 0.39 12.75 -14.18
N ILE A 118 0.34 12.56 -15.49
CA ILE A 118 1.39 11.96 -16.31
C ILE A 118 1.55 12.79 -17.59
N PRO A 119 2.49 13.75 -17.62
CA PRO A 119 2.77 14.49 -18.84
C PRO A 119 3.26 13.56 -19.94
N LYS A 120 2.89 13.87 -21.20
CA LYS A 120 3.45 13.18 -22.37
C LYS A 120 4.93 13.50 -22.53
N SER A 121 5.67 12.59 -23.16
CA SER A 121 7.11 12.73 -23.42
C SER A 121 7.45 13.90 -24.34
N GLU A 122 6.54 14.26 -25.24
CA GLU A 122 6.66 15.43 -26.12
C GLU A 122 5.62 16.49 -25.75
N PRO A 123 5.93 17.78 -25.96
CA PRO A 123 4.99 18.86 -25.70
C PRO A 123 3.75 18.71 -26.57
N ASP A 124 2.64 18.28 -25.95
CA ASP A 124 1.33 18.23 -26.59
C ASP A 124 0.69 19.62 -26.49
N ILE A 125 0.38 20.22 -27.63
CA ILE A 125 -0.30 21.51 -27.76
C ILE A 125 -1.64 21.51 -27.00
N ASN A 126 -2.23 20.33 -26.79
CA ASN A 126 -3.50 20.15 -26.09
C ASN A 126 -3.38 19.86 -24.57
N GLN A 127 -2.16 19.81 -23.99
CA GLN A 127 -1.93 19.65 -22.54
C GLN A 127 -2.70 18.48 -21.87
N ASN A 128 -2.73 17.31 -22.52
CA ASN A 128 -3.33 16.11 -21.91
C ASN A 128 -2.38 15.48 -20.88
N PHE A 129 -2.60 15.79 -19.59
CA PHE A 129 -1.86 15.23 -18.45
C PHE A 129 -2.53 14.02 -17.80
N GLY A 130 -3.74 13.66 -18.24
CA GLY A 130 -4.49 12.54 -17.68
C GLY A 130 -3.92 11.20 -18.13
N GLY A 131 -3.89 10.23 -17.21
CA GLY A 131 -3.46 8.86 -17.50
C GLY A 131 -3.79 7.91 -16.36
N CYS A 132 -2.98 6.86 -16.20
CA CYS A 132 -3.09 5.89 -15.13
C CYS A 132 -1.93 6.06 -14.15
N CYS A 133 -2.25 6.31 -12.88
CA CYS A 133 -1.27 6.48 -11.82
C CYS A 133 -1.48 5.45 -10.71
N MET A 134 -0.43 5.18 -9.94
CA MET A 134 -0.47 4.38 -8.72
C MET A 134 0.68 4.83 -7.78
N TYR A 135 0.80 4.19 -6.62
CA TYR A 135 1.92 4.38 -5.69
C TYR A 135 2.65 3.06 -5.46
N GLY A 136 3.97 3.07 -5.31
CA GLY A 136 4.80 1.88 -5.03
C GLY A 136 4.51 0.68 -5.96
N GLY A 137 4.31 -0.50 -5.37
CA GLY A 137 3.93 -1.71 -6.09
C GLY A 137 5.08 -2.43 -6.83
N LEU A 138 6.33 -2.09 -6.53
CA LEU A 138 7.53 -2.60 -7.22
C LEU A 138 8.25 -3.69 -6.41
N THR A 139 8.58 -4.78 -7.08
CA THR A 139 9.48 -5.84 -6.57
C THR A 139 10.47 -6.23 -7.64
N PHE A 140 11.71 -6.57 -7.29
CA PHE A 140 12.68 -7.07 -8.28
C PHE A 140 12.14 -8.35 -8.94
N ASN A 141 12.22 -8.41 -10.27
CA ASN A 141 11.87 -9.61 -11.00
C ASN A 141 12.90 -10.71 -10.70
N SER A 142 12.41 -11.90 -10.34
CA SER A 142 13.27 -13.04 -10.00
C SER A 142 12.66 -14.33 -10.55
N SER A 143 13.53 -15.21 -11.07
CA SER A 143 13.16 -16.58 -11.46
C SER A 143 12.80 -17.47 -10.27
N GLU A 144 13.03 -17.03 -9.04
CA GLU A 144 12.63 -17.77 -7.83
C GLU A 144 11.12 -17.64 -7.51
N ASN A 145 10.39 -16.81 -8.26
CA ASN A 145 8.96 -16.53 -8.07
C ASN A 145 8.05 -17.51 -8.86
N GLU A 146 8.19 -18.83 -8.64
CA GLU A 146 7.49 -19.83 -9.47
C GLU A 146 6.29 -20.51 -8.82
N ARG A 147 6.31 -20.72 -7.50
CA ARG A 147 5.20 -21.40 -6.78
C ARG A 147 4.43 -20.43 -5.90
N ASP A 148 3.11 -20.60 -5.91
CA ASP A 148 2.20 -19.83 -5.07
C ASP A 148 2.43 -20.12 -3.59
N LYS A 149 2.47 -19.04 -2.80
CA LYS A 149 2.49 -19.04 -1.34
C LYS A 149 1.09 -18.67 -0.88
N LEU A 150 0.53 -19.51 -0.01
CA LEU A 150 -0.75 -19.27 0.63
C LEU A 150 -0.54 -18.42 1.88
N ILE A 151 -1.24 -17.30 1.97
CA ILE A 151 -1.25 -16.42 3.13
C ILE A 151 -2.67 -16.42 3.69
N THR A 152 -2.83 -16.79 4.96
CA THR A 152 -4.12 -16.77 5.65
C THR A 152 -4.38 -15.39 6.22
N VAL A 153 -5.57 -14.85 5.94
CA VAL A 153 -6.10 -13.61 6.51
C VAL A 153 -7.16 -13.98 7.55
N GLN A 154 -6.92 -13.59 8.80
CA GLN A 154 -7.88 -13.76 9.88
C GLN A 154 -8.78 -12.54 9.97
N VAL A 155 -10.08 -12.72 10.20
CA VAL A 155 -11.06 -11.63 10.27
C VAL A 155 -11.82 -11.69 11.59
N THR A 156 -11.70 -10.62 12.35
CA THR A 156 -12.44 -10.36 13.59
C THR A 156 -13.52 -9.32 13.32
N ILE A 157 -14.77 -9.61 13.71
CA ILE A 157 -15.90 -8.69 13.62
C ILE A 157 -16.45 -8.49 15.03
N ASP A 158 -16.56 -7.24 15.48
CA ASP A 158 -17.05 -6.87 16.82
C ASP A 158 -16.36 -7.67 17.95
N ASN A 159 -15.02 -7.71 17.89
CA ASN A 159 -14.12 -8.45 18.80
C ASN A 159 -14.35 -9.97 18.86
N ARG A 160 -15.04 -10.55 17.88
CA ARG A 160 -15.20 -12.01 17.74
C ARG A 160 -14.50 -12.49 16.48
N GLN A 161 -13.61 -13.47 16.63
CA GLN A 161 -13.03 -14.17 15.49
C GLN A 161 -14.17 -14.77 14.67
N SER A 162 -14.36 -14.25 13.46
CA SER A 162 -15.54 -14.54 12.65
C SER A 162 -15.22 -15.56 11.55
N LEU A 163 -14.16 -15.30 10.78
CA LEU A 163 -13.77 -16.14 9.65
C LEU A 163 -12.28 -16.01 9.32
N GLY A 164 -11.79 -16.92 8.49
CA GLY A 164 -10.47 -16.82 7.85
C GLY A 164 -10.58 -17.21 6.38
N PHE A 165 -9.77 -16.57 5.53
CA PHE A 165 -9.67 -16.89 4.12
C PHE A 165 -8.20 -16.85 3.68
N THR A 166 -7.89 -17.34 2.47
CA THR A 166 -6.54 -17.34 1.94
C THR A 166 -6.42 -16.46 0.70
N ILE A 167 -5.27 -15.80 0.59
CA ILE A 167 -4.82 -15.13 -0.62
C ILE A 167 -3.52 -15.78 -1.08
N THR A 168 -3.19 -15.66 -2.36
CA THR A 168 -1.98 -16.23 -2.93
C THR A 168 -1.08 -15.17 -3.56
N THR A 169 0.22 -15.40 -3.51
CA THR A 169 1.21 -14.69 -4.34
C THR A 169 2.29 -15.65 -4.77
N ASN A 170 2.81 -15.51 -5.98
CA ASN A 170 3.96 -16.27 -6.44
C ASN A 170 5.29 -15.61 -6.05
N LYS A 171 5.27 -14.42 -5.43
CA LYS A 171 6.48 -13.67 -5.04
C LYS A 171 6.97 -14.09 -3.66
N ASN A 172 8.28 -14.33 -3.50
CA ASN A 172 8.86 -14.54 -2.16
C ASN A 172 8.86 -13.25 -1.34
N MET A 173 9.30 -12.15 -1.97
CA MET A 173 9.24 -10.80 -1.43
C MET A 173 8.11 -10.07 -2.16
N VAL A 174 7.06 -9.70 -1.44
CA VAL A 174 5.81 -9.17 -1.99
C VAL A 174 5.50 -7.80 -1.38
N THR A 175 4.94 -6.88 -2.15
CA THR A 175 4.52 -5.59 -1.60
C THR A 175 3.31 -5.77 -0.69
N ILE A 176 3.23 -4.95 0.36
CA ILE A 176 2.03 -4.89 1.21
C ILE A 176 0.80 -4.52 0.39
N GLN A 177 0.95 -3.62 -0.58
CA GLN A 177 -0.11 -3.23 -1.49
C GLN A 177 -0.74 -4.42 -2.22
N GLU A 178 0.07 -5.40 -2.67
CA GLU A 178 -0.47 -6.60 -3.33
C GLU A 178 -1.32 -7.45 -2.38
N LEU A 179 -0.83 -7.64 -1.15
CA LEU A 179 -1.55 -8.41 -0.13
C LEU A 179 -2.83 -7.71 0.31
N ASP A 180 -2.75 -6.40 0.56
CA ASP A 180 -3.87 -5.56 0.96
C ASP A 180 -4.96 -5.52 -0.11
N TYR A 181 -4.59 -5.29 -1.38
CA TYR A 181 -5.54 -5.34 -2.49
C TYR A 181 -6.27 -6.68 -2.56
N LYS A 182 -5.54 -7.81 -2.48
CA LYS A 182 -6.15 -9.15 -2.55
C LYS A 182 -7.10 -9.42 -1.39
N ALA A 183 -6.75 -8.98 -0.18
CA ALA A 183 -7.61 -9.11 1.00
C ALA A 183 -8.87 -8.25 0.88
N ARG A 184 -8.74 -6.96 0.54
CA ARG A 184 -9.88 -6.04 0.37
C ARG A 184 -10.75 -6.42 -0.82
N HIS A 185 -10.17 -6.93 -1.91
CA HIS A 185 -10.93 -7.45 -3.04
C HIS A 185 -11.86 -8.57 -2.61
N TRP A 186 -11.34 -9.57 -1.90
CA TRP A 186 -12.13 -10.68 -1.38
C TRP A 186 -13.21 -10.19 -0.41
N LEU A 187 -12.87 -9.33 0.54
CA LEU A 187 -13.83 -8.80 1.53
C LEU A 187 -14.90 -7.91 0.89
N THR A 188 -14.57 -7.15 -0.15
CA THR A 188 -15.54 -6.32 -0.88
C THR A 188 -16.53 -7.23 -1.62
N LYS A 189 -16.03 -8.26 -2.30
CA LYS A 189 -16.85 -9.20 -3.07
C LYS A 189 -17.74 -10.08 -2.18
N GLU A 190 -17.19 -10.63 -1.10
CA GLU A 190 -17.85 -11.68 -0.31
C GLU A 190 -18.54 -11.15 0.96
N LYS A 191 -18.13 -9.98 1.44
CA LYS A 191 -18.55 -9.43 2.74
C LYS A 191 -19.03 -7.98 2.70
N LYS A 192 -19.16 -7.39 1.50
CA LYS A 192 -19.63 -6.00 1.33
C LYS A 192 -18.81 -4.99 2.14
N LEU A 193 -17.48 -5.19 2.17
CA LEU A 193 -16.56 -4.24 2.80
C LEU A 193 -16.75 -2.81 2.27
N TYR A 194 -17.03 -2.69 0.97
CA TYR A 194 -17.45 -1.44 0.35
C TYR A 194 -18.64 -1.70 -0.56
N GLU A 195 -19.67 -0.87 -0.43
CA GLU A 195 -20.82 -0.79 -1.34
C GLU A 195 -20.89 0.63 -1.93
N PHE A 196 -21.77 0.85 -2.92
CA PHE A 196 -21.86 2.14 -3.60
C PHE A 196 -22.11 3.32 -2.64
N ASP A 197 -22.99 3.14 -1.66
CA ASP A 197 -23.43 4.17 -0.71
C ASP A 197 -23.28 3.75 0.77
N GLY A 198 -22.23 2.97 1.06
CA GLY A 198 -21.95 2.52 2.43
C GLY A 198 -21.06 1.28 2.50
N SER A 199 -21.22 0.54 3.59
CA SER A 199 -20.52 -0.69 3.90
C SER A 199 -21.39 -1.50 4.88
N ALA A 200 -21.17 -2.81 4.95
CA ALA A 200 -21.73 -3.63 6.02
C ALA A 200 -21.10 -3.34 7.40
N PHE A 201 -20.06 -2.51 7.44
CA PHE A 201 -19.27 -2.18 8.63
C PHE A 201 -19.19 -0.65 8.80
N GLU A 202 -19.09 -0.20 10.05
CA GLU A 202 -18.97 1.21 10.40
C GLU A 202 -17.51 1.69 10.45
N SER A 203 -16.59 0.82 10.83
CA SER A 203 -15.14 1.11 10.83
C SER A 203 -14.30 -0.17 10.81
N GLY A 204 -13.00 -0.03 10.57
CA GLY A 204 -12.10 -1.18 10.60
C GLY A 204 -10.70 -0.87 10.08
N TYR A 205 -9.79 -1.79 10.35
CA TYR A 205 -8.40 -1.71 9.92
C TYR A 205 -7.87 -3.09 9.51
N ILE A 206 -6.83 -3.08 8.68
CA ILE A 206 -6.04 -4.26 8.35
C ILE A 206 -4.67 -4.13 8.98
N LYS A 207 -4.22 -5.18 9.66
CA LYS A 207 -2.95 -5.27 10.38
C LYS A 207 -2.04 -6.30 9.73
N PHE A 208 -0.77 -5.93 9.63
CA PHE A 208 0.31 -6.76 9.13
C PHE A 208 1.32 -6.96 10.25
N THR A 209 1.71 -8.20 10.52
CA THR A 209 2.75 -8.53 11.50
C THR A 209 3.85 -9.33 10.84
N GLU A 210 5.06 -8.76 10.79
CA GLU A 210 6.25 -9.37 10.21
C GLU A 210 6.88 -10.40 11.17
N LYS A 211 7.81 -11.23 10.67
CA LYS A 211 8.46 -12.30 11.43
C LYS A 211 9.18 -11.84 12.70
N ASN A 212 9.70 -10.61 12.69
CA ASN A 212 10.37 -9.96 13.82
C ASN A 212 9.38 -9.35 14.84
N ASN A 213 8.07 -9.61 14.70
CA ASN A 213 6.97 -9.04 15.49
C ASN A 213 6.79 -7.52 15.36
N THR A 214 7.45 -6.86 14.40
CA THR A 214 7.05 -5.49 14.03
C THR A 214 5.71 -5.57 13.31
N SER A 215 4.81 -4.65 13.63
CA SER A 215 3.49 -4.58 13.00
C SER A 215 3.10 -3.14 12.68
N PHE A 216 2.23 -3.01 11.70
CA PHE A 216 1.64 -1.77 11.24
C PHE A 216 0.25 -2.06 10.69
N TRP A 217 -0.55 -1.02 10.52
CA TRP A 217 -1.93 -1.17 10.09
C TRP A 217 -2.39 -0.01 9.21
N PHE A 218 -3.41 -0.29 8.41
CA PHE A 218 -4.11 0.72 7.61
C PHE A 218 -5.57 0.77 8.00
N ASP A 219 -6.08 1.99 8.20
CA ASP A 219 -7.51 2.23 8.23
C ASP A 219 -8.11 1.80 6.88
N LEU A 220 -9.21 1.05 6.92
CA LEU A 220 -9.87 0.56 5.72
C LEU A 220 -10.79 1.61 5.10
N PHE A 221 -11.22 2.62 5.85
CA PHE A 221 -12.23 3.59 5.41
C PHE A 221 -11.62 4.97 5.15
N PRO A 222 -12.18 5.75 4.20
CA PRO A 222 -11.68 7.08 3.90
C PRO A 222 -11.98 8.07 5.04
N LYS A 223 -11.08 9.05 5.21
CA LYS A 223 -11.34 10.20 6.08
C LYS A 223 -12.59 10.94 5.64
N LYS A 224 -13.41 11.41 6.58
CA LYS A 224 -14.66 12.12 6.29
C LYS A 224 -14.46 13.37 5.42
N GLU A 225 -13.32 14.05 5.55
CA GLU A 225 -12.99 15.26 4.76
C GLU A 225 -12.60 14.94 3.30
N LEU A 226 -12.43 13.66 2.94
CA LEU A 226 -12.02 13.24 1.59
C LEU A 226 -13.24 13.20 0.62
N VAL A 227 -13.95 14.32 0.55
CA VAL A 227 -15.11 14.55 -0.33
C VAL A 227 -14.89 15.88 -1.11
N PRO A 228 -14.75 15.85 -2.44
CA PRO A 228 -14.79 14.67 -3.32
C PRO A 228 -13.65 13.70 -3.02
N PHE A 229 -13.83 12.42 -3.38
CA PHE A 229 -12.79 11.42 -3.18
C PHE A 229 -11.56 11.75 -4.06
N VAL A 230 -10.42 12.00 -3.41
CA VAL A 230 -9.14 12.29 -4.08
C VAL A 230 -8.21 11.07 -3.95
N PRO A 231 -8.07 10.23 -5.01
CA PRO A 231 -7.44 8.92 -4.89
C PRO A 231 -5.98 8.96 -4.40
N TYR A 232 -5.18 9.92 -4.86
CA TYR A 232 -3.78 10.00 -4.45
C TYR A 232 -3.60 10.23 -2.94
N LYS A 233 -4.56 10.87 -2.25
CA LYS A 233 -4.52 11.05 -0.79
C LYS A 233 -4.90 9.80 -0.01
N PHE A 234 -5.52 8.82 -0.67
CA PHE A 234 -5.90 7.54 -0.08
C PHE A 234 -4.85 6.47 -0.38
N LEU A 235 -4.31 6.45 -1.61
CA LEU A 235 -3.37 5.43 -2.09
C LEU A 235 -1.90 5.74 -1.79
N ASN A 236 -1.56 6.97 -1.37
CA ASN A 236 -0.17 7.31 -1.01
C ASN A 236 0.39 6.51 0.17
N ILE A 237 -0.46 5.81 0.94
CA ILE A 237 -0.03 4.84 1.96
C ILE A 237 0.86 3.73 1.40
N TYR A 238 0.84 3.50 0.08
CA TYR A 238 1.70 2.52 -0.59
C TYR A 238 2.97 3.13 -1.19
N GLY A 239 3.19 4.45 -1.02
CA GLY A 239 4.35 5.16 -1.58
C GLY A 239 5.68 4.73 -0.99
N ASP A 240 5.68 4.21 0.25
CA ASP A 240 6.86 3.63 0.91
C ASP A 240 7.38 2.35 0.23
N ASN A 241 6.59 1.80 -0.70
CA ASN A 241 6.84 0.54 -1.38
C ASN A 241 7.19 -0.61 -0.43
N LYS A 242 6.57 -0.68 0.76
CA LYS A 242 6.90 -1.69 1.78
C LYS A 242 6.78 -3.11 1.21
N VAL A 243 7.89 -3.85 1.29
CA VAL A 243 8.02 -5.24 0.85
C VAL A 243 8.20 -6.15 2.07
N VAL A 244 7.53 -7.30 2.07
CA VAL A 244 7.59 -8.30 3.15
C VAL A 244 7.81 -9.71 2.59
N ASP A 245 8.28 -10.62 3.44
CA ASP A 245 8.39 -12.04 3.12
C ASP A 245 7.02 -12.72 3.16
N SER A 246 6.56 -13.18 2.00
CA SER A 246 5.25 -13.83 1.82
C SER A 246 5.10 -15.11 2.64
N LYS A 247 6.21 -15.75 3.05
CA LYS A 247 6.17 -17.02 3.81
C LYS A 247 5.94 -16.82 5.30
N SER A 248 6.16 -15.61 5.81
CA SER A 248 6.16 -15.35 7.26
C SER A 248 5.25 -14.21 7.70
N ILE A 249 4.75 -13.40 6.78
CA ILE A 249 3.78 -12.34 7.06
C ILE A 249 2.48 -12.90 7.65
N LYS A 250 1.96 -12.24 8.69
CA LYS A 250 0.63 -12.49 9.23
C LYS A 250 -0.29 -11.32 8.89
N MET A 251 -1.53 -11.64 8.55
CA MET A 251 -2.56 -10.67 8.19
C MET A 251 -3.82 -10.86 9.02
N GLU A 252 -4.27 -9.78 9.63
CA GLU A 252 -5.46 -9.74 10.48
C GLU A 252 -6.31 -8.53 10.10
N VAL A 253 -7.62 -8.72 9.97
CA VAL A 253 -8.58 -7.67 9.67
C VAL A 253 -9.55 -7.54 10.83
N PHE A 254 -9.76 -6.32 11.30
CA PHE A 254 -10.66 -6.01 12.41
C PHE A 254 -11.74 -5.06 11.90
N LEU A 255 -13.00 -5.48 12.03
CA LEU A 255 -14.16 -4.76 11.54
C LEU A 255 -15.16 -4.56 12.67
N ASN A 256 -15.83 -3.41 12.67
CA ASN A 256 -16.88 -3.06 13.64
C ASN A 256 -18.16 -2.71 12.88
N THR A 257 -19.31 -3.21 13.34
CA THR A 257 -20.62 -2.94 12.73
C THR A 257 -21.31 -1.68 13.30
N HIS A 258 -20.78 -1.14 14.41
CA HIS A 258 -21.29 0.01 15.15
C HIS A 258 -20.19 1.03 15.46
#